data_AF-A0A5M5BYR4-F1
#
_entry.id   AF-A0A5M5BYR4-F1
#
_cell.length_a   1.000
_cell.length_b   1.000
_cell.length_c   1.000
_cell.angle_alpha   90.00
_cell.angle_beta   90.00
_cell.angle_gamma   90.00
#
_symmetry.space_group_name_H-M   'P 1'
#
loop_
_entity.id
_entity.type
_entity.pdbx_description
1 polymer ?
#
loop_
_entity_poly.entity_id
_entity_poly.type
_entity_poly.pdbx_seq_one_letter_code
_entity_poly.pdbx_strand_id
1 'polypeptide(L)'
;MIMEMFGKTLCVTYDELVGSGIMSKSNYKKHVREKKFVLLQKGGNGRKVRIVYESMPETIRANYDAKYPDAKKQLKKQIVPMNERLKGDEKAANFFRTYTPKITIERQTEYMLNVKVLNAMVAKEMDLKGIHNQSGYQHKPLVRDTIIALCESLRERYGHTLPKSAARLIEKYNDYKKRSYVALINGNIGNQVARKVGPKEGRLLLRLKRSKFPVYTDMQIFEEYNRIAEEKGLKRIESPNT
;
A
#
# COMPACT_ATOMS: atom_id res chain seq x y z
N MET A 1 11.34 9.89 24.11
CA MET A 1 11.27 8.68 23.27
C MET A 1 11.22 7.52 24.23
N ILE A 2 10.17 6.68 24.17
CA ILE A 2 9.90 5.65 25.19
C ILE A 2 9.93 4.30 24.49
N MET A 3 10.82 3.41 24.94
CA MET A 3 11.09 2.06 24.42
C MET A 3 11.57 2.04 22.95
N GLU A 4 12.67 1.34 22.67
CA GLU A 4 13.33 1.37 21.36
C GLU A 4 13.66 -0.02 20.81
N MET A 5 13.66 -0.17 19.49
CA MET A 5 14.15 -1.36 18.82
C MET A 5 15.67 -1.26 18.66
N PHE A 6 16.41 -2.28 19.09
CA PHE A 6 17.82 -2.44 18.79
C PHE A 6 18.02 -3.74 18.01
N GLY A 7 18.31 -3.61 16.72
CA GLY A 7 18.23 -4.73 15.78
C GLY A 7 16.80 -5.27 15.70
N LYS A 8 16.60 -6.54 16.07
CA LYS A 8 15.28 -7.20 16.10
C LYS A 8 14.67 -7.30 17.50
N THR A 9 15.35 -6.76 18.53
CA THR A 9 14.98 -6.97 19.93
C THR A 9 14.48 -5.69 20.58
N LEU A 10 13.39 -5.82 21.32
CA LEU A 10 12.77 -4.72 22.06
C LEU A 10 13.59 -4.38 23.31
N CYS A 11 14.01 -3.12 23.40
CA CYS A 11 14.89 -2.64 24.46
C CYS A 11 14.27 -1.49 25.25
N VAL A 12 14.55 -1.50 26.55
CA VAL A 12 14.30 -0.39 27.48
C VAL A 12 15.65 0.15 27.95
N THR A 13 15.73 1.46 28.13
CA THR A 13 16.94 2.13 28.61
C THR A 13 16.99 2.23 30.13
N TYR A 14 18.19 2.45 30.67
CA TYR A 14 18.37 2.66 32.11
C TYR A 14 17.57 3.86 32.63
N ASP A 15 17.56 4.97 31.90
CA ASP A 15 16.85 6.19 32.30
C ASP A 15 15.33 5.98 32.35
N GLU A 16 14.79 5.14 31.46
CA GLU A 16 13.37 4.80 31.44
C GLU A 16 12.96 3.92 32.62
N LEU A 17 13.86 3.12 33.19
CA LEU A 17 13.55 2.29 34.37
C LEU A 17 13.86 3.01 35.69
N VAL A 18 15.02 3.66 35.77
CA VAL A 18 15.50 4.29 37.01
C VAL A 18 15.16 5.76 37.07
N GLY A 19 15.37 6.50 35.98
CA GLY A 19 15.05 7.94 35.92
C GLY A 19 13.54 8.21 35.98
N SER A 20 12.71 7.28 35.49
CA SER A 20 11.26 7.36 35.62
C SER A 20 10.74 6.94 37.00
N GLY A 21 11.57 6.34 37.87
CA GLY A 21 11.14 5.86 39.18
C GLY A 21 10.38 4.52 39.18
N ILE A 22 10.43 3.73 38.10
CA ILE A 22 9.90 2.35 38.11
C ILE A 22 10.74 1.45 39.02
N MET A 23 12.04 1.71 39.10
CA MET A 23 12.93 1.03 40.04
C MET A 23 14.05 1.94 40.54
N SER A 24 14.58 1.65 41.72
CA SER A 24 15.76 2.36 42.23
C SER A 24 17.06 1.89 41.57
N LYS A 25 18.09 2.74 41.60
CA LYS A 25 19.45 2.41 41.12
C LYS A 25 20.04 1.17 41.82
N SER A 26 19.78 1.00 43.11
CA SER A 26 20.22 -0.18 43.87
C SER A 26 19.50 -1.44 43.41
N ASN A 27 18.20 -1.37 43.19
CA ASN A 27 17.41 -2.48 42.68
C ASN A 27 17.82 -2.90 41.27
N TYR A 28 18.11 -1.92 40.40
CA TYR A 28 18.66 -2.16 39.06
C TYR A 28 19.98 -2.93 39.12
N LYS A 29 20.95 -2.46 39.92
CA LYS A 29 22.26 -3.13 40.09
C LYS A 29 22.10 -4.56 40.59
N LYS A 30 21.15 -4.81 41.51
CA LYS A 30 20.84 -6.16 42.01
C LYS A 30 20.36 -7.08 40.88
N HIS A 31 19.42 -6.63 40.05
CA HIS A 31 18.86 -7.42 38.94
C HIS A 31 19.90 -7.71 37.84
N VAL A 32 20.81 -6.78 37.57
CA VAL A 32 21.94 -7.01 36.67
C VAL A 32 22.89 -8.07 37.24
N ARG A 33 23.25 -7.96 38.53
CA ARG A 33 24.13 -8.93 39.20
C ARG A 33 23.54 -10.33 39.26
N GLU A 34 22.23 -10.44 39.51
CA GLU A 34 21.47 -11.69 39.53
C GLU A 34 21.17 -12.24 38.11
N LYS A 35 21.66 -11.58 37.05
CA LYS A 35 21.42 -11.95 35.64
C LYS A 35 19.95 -12.04 35.24
N LYS A 36 19.07 -11.36 35.97
CA LYS A 36 17.64 -11.21 35.64
C LYS A 36 17.41 -10.23 34.49
N PHE A 37 18.39 -9.37 34.19
CA PHE A 37 18.36 -8.49 33.03
C PHE A 37 19.39 -8.95 32.00
N VAL A 38 18.90 -9.16 30.77
CA VAL A 38 19.78 -9.36 29.62
C VAL A 38 20.09 -7.99 29.03
N LEU A 39 21.38 -7.62 29.04
CA LEU A 39 21.88 -6.36 28.51
C LEU A 39 22.42 -6.60 27.10
N LEU A 40 21.83 -5.96 26.09
CA LEU A 40 22.39 -5.98 24.72
C LEU A 40 23.54 -4.99 24.58
N GLN A 41 23.50 -3.90 25.35
CA GLN A 41 24.53 -2.87 25.34
C GLN A 41 24.80 -2.41 26.76
N LYS A 42 26.06 -2.52 27.19
CA LYS A 42 26.55 -1.91 28.44
C LYS A 42 26.78 -0.42 28.20
N GLY A 43 26.39 0.40 29.17
CA GLY A 43 26.60 1.86 29.13
C GLY A 43 28.04 2.25 29.42
N GLY A 44 28.40 3.49 29.07
CA GLY A 44 29.74 4.08 29.24
C GLY A 44 30.21 4.82 27.98
N ASN A 45 31.13 5.79 28.11
CA ASN A 45 31.63 6.64 27.01
C ASN A 45 30.50 7.22 26.12
N GLY A 46 29.49 7.83 26.73
CA GLY A 46 28.33 8.41 26.02
C GLY A 46 27.31 7.40 25.47
N ARG A 47 27.53 6.09 25.64
CA ARG A 47 26.62 5.03 25.18
C ARG A 47 25.52 4.78 26.21
N LYS A 48 24.29 4.64 25.72
CA LYS A 48 23.12 4.28 26.54
C LYS A 48 23.09 2.78 26.82
N VAL A 49 22.58 2.43 28.00
CA VAL A 49 22.33 1.04 28.39
C VAL A 49 21.06 0.56 27.69
N ARG A 50 21.09 -0.65 27.11
CA ARG A 50 19.92 -1.29 26.47
C ARG A 50 19.62 -2.63 27.12
N ILE A 51 18.44 -2.75 27.70
CA ILE A 51 17.96 -3.93 28.44
C ILE A 51 16.84 -4.58 27.64
N VAL A 52 16.93 -5.90 27.42
CA VAL A 52 15.89 -6.64 26.68
C VAL A 52 14.60 -6.65 27.49
N TYR A 53 13.53 -6.08 26.93
CA TYR A 53 12.25 -5.96 27.61
C TYR A 53 11.67 -7.33 28.04
N GLU A 54 11.77 -8.34 27.16
CA GLU A 54 11.25 -9.69 27.42
C GLU A 54 11.99 -10.41 28.55
N SER A 55 13.25 -10.06 28.80
CA SER A 55 14.03 -10.66 29.89
C SER A 55 13.65 -10.13 31.27
N MET A 56 12.94 -9.00 31.34
CA MET A 56 12.63 -8.37 32.62
C MET A 56 11.57 -9.17 33.40
N PRO A 57 11.66 -9.19 34.74
CA PRO A 57 10.63 -9.77 35.59
C PRO A 57 9.25 -9.18 35.32
N GLU A 58 8.22 -10.02 35.43
CA GLU A 58 6.84 -9.67 35.11
C GLU A 58 6.33 -8.45 35.89
N THR A 59 6.67 -8.35 37.17
CA THR A 59 6.31 -7.21 38.03
C THR A 59 6.85 -5.88 37.48
N ILE A 60 8.08 -5.89 36.96
CA ILE A 60 8.71 -4.69 36.39
C ILE A 60 8.09 -4.35 35.03
N ARG A 61 7.79 -5.37 34.20
CA ARG A 61 7.09 -5.17 32.92
C ARG A 61 5.69 -4.60 33.11
N ALA A 62 4.93 -5.10 34.07
CA ALA A 62 3.59 -4.61 34.38
C ALA A 62 3.63 -3.13 34.83
N ASN A 63 4.57 -2.78 35.72
CA ASN A 63 4.76 -1.39 36.15
C ASN A 63 5.17 -0.47 35.01
N TYR A 64 6.01 -0.96 34.10
CA TYR A 64 6.43 -0.23 32.90
C TYR A 64 5.25 0.03 31.96
N ASP A 65 4.45 -1.00 31.67
CA ASP A 65 3.28 -0.90 30.80
C ASP A 65 2.20 0.02 31.37
N ALA A 66 1.99 -0.01 32.69
CA ALA A 66 1.06 0.90 33.38
C ALA A 66 1.50 2.36 33.27
N LYS A 67 2.80 2.62 33.33
CA LYS A 67 3.36 3.97 33.23
C LYS A 67 3.43 4.49 31.79
N TYR A 68 3.63 3.58 30.84
CA TYR A 68 3.80 3.90 29.42
C TYR A 68 2.85 3.09 28.52
N PRO A 69 1.52 3.30 28.64
CA PRO A 69 0.52 2.52 27.91
C PRO A 69 0.62 2.71 26.38
N ASP A 70 1.12 3.86 25.93
CA ASP A 70 1.29 4.16 24.52
C ASP A 70 2.64 3.74 23.95
N ALA A 71 3.61 3.29 24.76
CA ALA A 71 4.94 2.90 24.27
C ALA A 71 4.84 1.72 23.29
N LYS A 72 4.02 0.71 23.58
CA LYS A 72 3.77 -0.41 22.65
C LYS A 72 3.08 0.04 21.36
N LYS A 73 2.21 1.05 21.41
CA LYS A 73 1.54 1.62 20.22
C LYS A 73 2.50 2.46 19.37
N GLN A 74 3.36 3.27 20.00
CA GLN A 74 4.40 4.05 19.31
C GLN A 74 5.45 3.13 18.68
N LEU A 75 5.80 2.03 19.35
CA LEU A 75 6.66 1.00 18.82
C LEU A 75 6.03 0.31 17.60
N LYS A 76 4.74 -0.04 17.61
CA LYS A 76 4.04 -0.53 16.40
C LYS A 76 4.10 0.47 15.25
N LYS A 77 4.03 1.77 15.53
CA LYS A 77 4.18 2.84 14.52
C LYS A 77 5.61 2.94 13.97
N GLN A 78 6.64 2.66 14.79
CA GLN A 78 8.06 2.65 14.40
C GLN A 78 8.53 1.34 13.76
N ILE A 79 7.99 0.18 14.16
CA ILE A 79 8.33 -1.16 13.65
C ILE A 79 7.90 -1.34 12.20
N VAL A 80 6.99 -0.51 11.67
CA VAL A 80 6.71 -0.45 10.24
C VAL A 80 7.83 0.39 9.60
N PRO A 81 8.94 -0.21 9.13
CA PRO A 81 10.07 0.52 8.60
C PRO A 81 9.68 0.77 7.14
N MET A 82 8.84 1.77 6.91
CA MET A 82 8.18 1.93 5.61
C MET A 82 8.26 3.34 5.08
N ASN A 83 9.35 4.05 5.35
CA ASN A 83 9.67 5.25 4.59
C ASN A 83 10.76 4.97 3.54
N GLU A 84 11.66 3.99 3.76
CA GLU A 84 12.65 3.60 2.73
C GLU A 84 12.10 2.70 1.62
N ARG A 85 10.99 1.98 1.86
CA ARG A 85 10.34 1.11 0.86
C ARG A 85 9.31 1.82 -0.01
N LEU A 86 8.99 3.06 0.34
CA LEU A 86 8.08 3.94 -0.39
C LEU A 86 8.87 4.86 -1.33
N LYS A 87 9.99 4.37 -1.89
CA LYS A 87 10.69 5.06 -2.98
C LYS A 87 9.68 5.34 -4.10
N GLY A 88 9.72 6.57 -4.62
CA GLY A 88 8.96 6.91 -5.82
C GLY A 88 9.36 5.96 -6.94
N ASP A 89 8.38 5.25 -7.51
CA ASP A 89 8.62 4.37 -8.65
C ASP A 89 8.53 5.21 -9.93
N GLU A 90 9.67 5.75 -10.36
CA GLU A 90 9.78 6.53 -11.61
C GLU A 90 9.34 5.71 -12.83
N LYS A 91 9.54 4.39 -12.81
CA LYS A 91 9.12 3.50 -13.89
C LYS A 91 7.60 3.41 -13.94
N ALA A 92 6.94 3.28 -12.79
CA ALA A 92 5.49 3.32 -12.70
C ALA A 92 4.92 4.67 -13.15
N ALA A 93 5.55 5.78 -12.74
CA ALA A 93 5.13 7.12 -13.13
C ALA A 93 5.21 7.31 -14.66
N ASN A 94 6.34 6.92 -15.26
CA ASN A 94 6.50 6.95 -16.72
C ASN A 94 5.49 6.04 -17.42
N PHE A 95 5.30 4.81 -16.92
CA PHE A 95 4.36 3.85 -17.49
C PHE A 95 2.94 4.40 -17.53
N PHE A 96 2.41 4.93 -16.42
CA PHE A 96 1.06 5.47 -16.39
C PHE A 96 0.92 6.77 -17.18
N ARG A 97 1.99 7.57 -17.28
CA ARG A 97 2.02 8.80 -18.10
C ARG A 97 1.93 8.50 -19.59
N THR A 98 2.61 7.46 -20.07
CA THR A 98 2.65 7.08 -21.49
C THR A 98 1.61 6.02 -21.87
N TYR A 99 0.82 5.53 -20.91
CA TYR A 99 -0.17 4.48 -21.17
C TYR A 99 -1.27 4.95 -22.12
N THR A 100 -1.61 4.08 -23.07
CA THR A 100 -2.71 4.29 -24.03
C THR A 100 -3.72 3.17 -23.87
N PRO A 101 -5.02 3.46 -23.66
CA PRO A 101 -5.68 4.79 -23.62
C PRO A 101 -5.24 5.67 -22.45
N LYS A 102 -5.28 7.00 -22.66
CA LYS A 102 -4.79 7.99 -21.70
C LYS A 102 -5.52 7.89 -20.36
N ILE A 103 -4.77 7.72 -19.28
CA ILE A 103 -5.28 7.63 -17.90
C ILE A 103 -5.45 9.05 -17.35
N THR A 104 -6.55 9.33 -16.66
CA THR A 104 -6.76 10.62 -15.98
C THR A 104 -5.76 10.80 -14.83
N ILE A 105 -5.41 12.05 -14.51
CA ILE A 105 -4.41 12.37 -13.47
C ILE A 105 -4.80 11.75 -12.12
N GLU A 106 -6.08 11.83 -11.75
CA GLU A 106 -6.63 11.24 -10.51
C GLU A 106 -6.44 9.71 -10.45
N ARG A 107 -6.64 9.00 -11.57
CA ARG A 107 -6.41 7.56 -11.61
C ARG A 107 -4.92 7.23 -11.61
N GLN A 108 -4.08 8.08 -12.19
CA GLN A 108 -2.63 7.90 -12.12
C GLN A 108 -2.14 8.01 -10.67
N THR A 109 -2.62 8.99 -9.90
CA THR A 109 -2.24 9.13 -8.48
C THR A 109 -2.72 7.95 -7.64
N GLU A 110 -3.96 7.48 -7.89
CA GLU A 110 -4.50 6.27 -7.28
C GLU A 110 -3.65 5.03 -7.59
N TYR A 111 -3.33 4.80 -8.87
CA TYR A 111 -2.52 3.67 -9.30
C TYR A 111 -1.10 3.75 -8.76
N MET A 112 -0.51 4.94 -8.71
CA MET A 112 0.81 5.16 -8.11
C MET A 112 0.82 4.79 -6.63
N LEU A 113 -0.22 5.14 -5.87
CA LEU A 113 -0.33 4.73 -4.48
C LEU A 113 -0.47 3.21 -4.35
N ASN A 114 -1.29 2.59 -5.19
CA ASN A 114 -1.45 1.13 -5.21
C ASN A 114 -0.15 0.40 -5.59
N VAL A 115 0.62 0.91 -6.55
CA VAL A 115 1.96 0.40 -6.90
C VAL A 115 2.87 0.41 -5.66
N LYS A 116 2.93 1.54 -4.95
CA LYS A 116 3.76 1.68 -3.75
C LYS A 116 3.41 0.63 -2.69
N VAL A 117 2.11 0.39 -2.47
CA VAL A 117 1.63 -0.62 -1.53
C VAL A 117 2.01 -2.04 -1.99
N LEU A 118 1.79 -2.37 -3.26
CA LEU A 118 2.13 -3.68 -3.81
C LEU A 118 3.64 -3.94 -3.81
N ASN A 119 4.46 -2.93 -4.11
CA ASN A 119 5.91 -3.03 -4.02
C ASN A 119 6.37 -3.28 -2.57
N ALA A 120 5.74 -2.62 -1.59
CA ALA A 120 6.01 -2.88 -0.18
C ALA A 120 5.62 -4.31 0.24
N MET A 121 4.49 -4.83 -0.27
CA MET A 121 4.08 -6.23 -0.06
C MET A 121 5.08 -7.21 -0.66
N VAL A 122 5.58 -6.96 -1.88
CA VAL A 122 6.61 -7.79 -2.53
C VAL A 122 7.91 -7.80 -1.73
N ALA A 123 8.38 -6.63 -1.29
CA ALA A 123 9.59 -6.53 -0.47
C ALA A 123 9.43 -7.31 0.84
N LYS A 124 8.27 -7.22 1.49
CA LYS A 124 7.99 -7.98 2.72
C LYS A 124 7.94 -9.48 2.47
N GLU A 125 7.35 -9.94 1.37
CA GLU A 125 7.36 -11.35 0.98
C GLU A 125 8.79 -11.87 0.81
N MET A 126 9.65 -11.09 0.13
CA MET A 126 11.05 -11.44 -0.09
C MET A 126 11.84 -11.54 1.22
N ASP A 127 11.67 -10.59 2.15
CA ASP A 127 12.31 -10.67 3.46
C ASP A 127 11.93 -11.93 4.22
N LEU A 128 10.62 -12.24 4.26
CA LEU A 128 10.11 -13.39 5.00
C LEU A 128 10.59 -14.70 4.38
N LYS A 129 10.66 -14.77 3.05
CA LYS A 129 11.27 -15.89 2.34
C LYS A 129 12.77 -16.03 2.64
N GLY A 130 13.50 -14.91 2.70
CA GLY A 130 14.90 -14.90 3.08
C GLY A 130 15.12 -15.47 4.49
N ILE A 131 14.30 -15.02 5.46
CA ILE A 131 14.33 -15.53 6.84
C ILE A 131 14.00 -17.03 6.88
N HIS A 132 12.94 -17.47 6.18
CA HIS A 132 12.55 -18.89 6.15
C HIS A 132 13.62 -19.78 5.53
N ASN A 133 14.27 -19.33 4.46
CA ASN A 133 15.37 -20.05 3.84
C ASN A 133 16.59 -20.16 4.77
N GLN A 134 16.90 -19.12 5.54
CA GLN A 134 17.96 -19.17 6.56
C GLN A 134 17.62 -20.13 7.71
N SER A 135 16.35 -20.20 8.09
CA SER A 135 15.88 -21.07 9.18
C SER A 135 15.57 -22.52 8.76
N GLY A 136 15.68 -22.87 7.47
CA GLY A 136 15.38 -24.20 6.94
C GLY A 136 13.91 -24.61 6.97
N TYR A 137 13.00 -23.69 7.33
CA TYR A 137 11.57 -23.97 7.50
C TYR A 137 10.71 -22.90 6.81
N GLN A 138 9.77 -23.35 5.97
CA GLN A 138 8.92 -22.46 5.17
C GLN A 138 7.46 -22.49 5.63
N HIS A 139 7.03 -21.44 6.33
CA HIS A 139 5.63 -21.31 6.75
C HIS A 139 4.81 -20.43 5.79
N LYS A 140 4.38 -20.99 4.65
CA LYS A 140 3.69 -20.25 3.57
C LYS A 140 2.41 -19.51 4.02
N PRO A 141 1.52 -20.08 4.86
CA PRO A 141 0.32 -19.36 5.33
C PRO A 141 0.66 -18.10 6.13
N LEU A 142 1.68 -18.16 6.98
CA LEU A 142 2.09 -17.03 7.82
C LEU A 142 2.65 -15.88 6.97
N VAL A 143 3.40 -16.20 5.90
CA VAL A 143 3.86 -15.17 4.95
C VAL A 143 2.66 -14.48 4.31
N ARG A 144 1.66 -15.25 3.87
CA ARG A 144 0.44 -14.72 3.27
C ARG A 144 -0.30 -13.80 4.24
N ASP A 145 -0.55 -14.25 5.46
CA ASP A 145 -1.31 -13.50 6.45
C ASP A 145 -0.58 -12.22 6.87
N THR A 146 0.75 -12.28 6.98
CA THR A 146 1.59 -11.11 7.29
C THR A 146 1.51 -10.05 6.18
N ILE A 147 1.49 -10.47 4.92
CA ILE A 147 1.38 -9.56 3.77
C ILE A 147 -0.02 -8.92 3.69
N ILE A 148 -1.07 -9.69 3.99
CA ILE A 148 -2.44 -9.17 4.06
C ILE A 148 -2.56 -8.13 5.18
N ALA A 149 -2.07 -8.46 6.38
CA ALA A 149 -2.07 -7.54 7.51
C ALA A 149 -1.29 -6.25 7.22
N LEU A 150 -0.17 -6.35 6.49
CA LEU A 150 0.58 -5.19 6.03
C LEU A 150 -0.27 -4.29 5.13
N CYS A 151 -0.98 -4.88 4.16
CA CYS A 151 -1.87 -4.13 3.27
C CYS A 151 -2.96 -3.39 4.05
N GLU A 152 -3.62 -4.04 5.02
CA GLU A 152 -4.66 -3.38 5.84
C GLU A 152 -4.07 -2.23 6.66
N SER A 153 -2.89 -2.41 7.25
CA SER A 153 -2.22 -1.32 7.99
C SER A 153 -1.87 -0.11 7.12
N LEU A 154 -1.57 -0.34 5.83
CA LEU A 154 -1.30 0.73 4.86
C LEU A 154 -2.58 1.38 4.36
N ARG A 155 -3.69 0.63 4.32
CA ARG A 155 -5.00 1.17 4.00
C ARG A 155 -5.44 2.18 5.05
N GLU A 156 -5.29 1.87 6.33
CA GLU A 156 -5.61 2.79 7.43
C GLU A 156 -4.79 4.08 7.36
N ARG A 157 -3.53 4.00 6.93
CA ARG A 157 -2.62 5.16 6.90
C ARG A 157 -2.78 6.03 5.65
N TYR A 158 -2.91 5.41 4.47
CA TYR A 158 -2.82 6.11 3.19
C TYR A 158 -4.10 6.06 2.36
N GLY A 159 -5.10 5.27 2.75
CA GLY A 159 -6.39 5.23 2.06
C GLY A 159 -6.35 4.66 0.64
N HIS A 160 -5.48 3.69 0.35
CA HIS A 160 -5.36 3.09 -0.98
C HIS A 160 -6.60 2.27 -1.39
N THR A 161 -6.77 2.00 -2.69
CA THR A 161 -7.99 1.41 -3.28
C THR A 161 -7.90 -0.08 -3.61
N LEU A 162 -6.80 -0.75 -3.28
CA LEU A 162 -6.68 -2.22 -3.43
C LEU A 162 -7.85 -2.99 -2.78
N PRO A 163 -8.18 -4.22 -3.25
CA PRO A 163 -9.33 -4.99 -2.76
C PRO A 163 -9.34 -5.26 -1.26
N LYS A 164 -10.51 -5.11 -0.61
CA LYS A 164 -10.69 -5.41 0.83
C LYS A 164 -10.78 -6.90 1.15
N SER A 165 -11.29 -7.69 0.20
CA SER A 165 -11.34 -9.14 0.37
C SER A 165 -9.94 -9.74 0.24
N ALA A 166 -9.52 -10.52 1.24
CA ALA A 166 -8.22 -11.18 1.26
C ALA A 166 -7.98 -12.07 0.02
N ALA A 167 -9.01 -12.77 -0.47
CA ALA A 167 -8.91 -13.59 -1.67
C ALA A 167 -8.62 -12.74 -2.92
N ARG A 168 -9.41 -11.68 -3.13
CA ARG A 168 -9.25 -10.75 -4.27
C ARG A 168 -7.95 -9.96 -4.21
N LEU A 169 -7.50 -9.61 -3.00
CA LEU A 169 -6.22 -8.96 -2.80
C LEU A 169 -5.07 -9.87 -3.23
N ILE A 170 -5.10 -11.15 -2.85
CA ILE A 170 -4.07 -12.12 -3.23
C ILE A 170 -4.10 -12.41 -4.73
N GLU A 171 -5.27 -12.53 -5.34
CA GLU A 171 -5.40 -12.61 -6.80
C GLU A 171 -4.73 -11.41 -7.49
N LYS A 172 -5.08 -10.20 -7.05
CA LYS A 172 -4.51 -8.94 -7.60
C LYS A 172 -3.00 -8.85 -7.36
N TYR A 173 -2.53 -9.30 -6.20
CA TYR A 173 -1.11 -9.33 -5.85
C TYR A 173 -0.33 -10.31 -6.73
N ASN A 174 -0.83 -11.53 -6.91
CA ASN A 174 -0.23 -12.52 -7.79
C ASN A 174 -0.25 -12.05 -9.24
N ASP A 175 -1.30 -11.35 -9.63
CA ASP A 175 -1.41 -10.75 -10.94
C ASP A 175 -0.37 -9.65 -11.18
N TYR A 176 -0.18 -8.79 -10.19
CA TYR A 176 0.86 -7.76 -10.19
C TYR A 176 2.26 -8.36 -10.28
N LYS A 177 2.53 -9.48 -9.60
CA LYS A 177 3.83 -10.16 -9.73
C LYS A 177 4.12 -10.67 -11.14
N LYS A 178 3.07 -11.00 -11.92
CA LYS A 178 3.20 -11.50 -13.30
C LYS A 178 3.22 -10.37 -14.33
N ARG A 179 2.33 -9.40 -14.18
CA ARG A 179 2.04 -8.35 -15.18
C ARG A 179 2.48 -6.95 -14.76
N SER A 180 3.05 -6.80 -13.56
CA SER A 180 3.51 -5.54 -12.99
C SER A 180 2.42 -4.46 -13.07
N TYR A 181 2.77 -3.24 -13.49
CA TYR A 181 1.89 -2.07 -13.52
C TYR A 181 0.60 -2.27 -14.33
N VAL A 182 0.62 -3.11 -15.38
CA VAL A 182 -0.55 -3.42 -16.20
C VAL A 182 -1.67 -4.04 -15.36
N ALA A 183 -1.33 -4.83 -14.34
CA ALA A 183 -2.29 -5.48 -13.47
C ALA A 183 -3.19 -4.49 -12.73
N LEU A 184 -2.75 -3.25 -12.49
CA LEU A 184 -3.52 -2.22 -11.80
C LEU A 184 -4.53 -1.52 -12.71
N ILE A 185 -4.27 -1.51 -14.01
CA ILE A 185 -5.13 -0.85 -14.97
C ILE A 185 -6.40 -1.69 -15.13
N ASN A 186 -7.54 -1.03 -14.99
CA ASN A 186 -8.81 -1.69 -15.26
C ASN A 186 -8.92 -1.96 -16.77
N GLY A 187 -9.07 -3.23 -17.15
CA GLY A 187 -9.23 -3.65 -18.55
C GLY A 187 -10.48 -3.07 -19.23
N ASN A 188 -11.44 -2.57 -18.45
CA ASN A 188 -12.60 -1.84 -18.99
C ASN A 188 -12.30 -0.39 -19.36
N ILE A 189 -11.08 0.11 -19.14
CA ILE A 189 -10.68 1.44 -19.64
C ILE A 189 -10.60 1.34 -21.16
N GLY A 190 -11.64 1.88 -21.81
CA GLY A 190 -11.81 1.77 -23.25
C GLY A 190 -12.68 0.60 -23.70
N ASN A 191 -13.52 0.03 -22.82
CA ASN A 191 -14.48 -1.01 -23.19
C ASN A 191 -15.32 -0.54 -24.39
N GLN A 192 -15.00 -1.06 -25.57
CA GLN A 192 -15.71 -0.74 -26.81
C GLN A 192 -17.08 -1.42 -26.85
N VAL A 193 -17.33 -2.43 -26.01
CA VAL A 193 -18.61 -3.13 -25.94
C VAL A 193 -19.72 -2.22 -25.38
N ALA A 194 -19.38 -1.32 -24.45
CA ALA A 194 -20.32 -0.31 -23.93
C ALA A 194 -20.46 0.92 -24.86
N ARG A 195 -19.66 1.00 -25.94
CA ARG A 195 -19.72 2.11 -26.87
C ARG A 195 -20.96 1.95 -27.76
N LYS A 196 -22.01 2.74 -27.49
CA LYS A 196 -23.24 2.76 -28.30
C LYS A 196 -22.98 3.10 -29.78
N VAL A 197 -21.91 3.86 -30.04
CA VAL A 197 -21.54 4.36 -31.36
C VAL A 197 -20.22 3.73 -31.81
N GLY A 198 -20.24 2.93 -32.88
CA GLY A 198 -19.04 2.31 -33.44
C GLY A 198 -18.11 3.30 -34.17
N PRO A 199 -16.93 2.83 -34.64
CA PRO A 199 -15.96 3.70 -35.32
C PRO A 199 -16.42 4.28 -36.67
N LYS A 200 -17.37 3.63 -37.36
CA LYS A 200 -17.94 4.12 -38.63
C LYS A 200 -18.99 5.19 -38.35
N GLU A 201 -19.83 4.91 -37.37
CA GLU A 201 -20.89 5.76 -36.84
C GLU A 201 -20.31 7.07 -36.29
N GLY A 202 -19.25 6.97 -35.46
CA GLY A 202 -18.57 8.13 -34.90
C GLY A 202 -17.92 9.01 -35.97
N ARG A 203 -17.37 8.41 -37.04
CA ARG A 203 -16.83 9.17 -38.18
C ARG A 203 -17.91 9.96 -38.92
N LEU A 204 -19.10 9.37 -39.09
CA LEU A 204 -20.22 10.04 -39.73
C LEU A 204 -20.73 11.21 -38.88
N LEU A 205 -20.88 11.02 -37.57
CA LEU A 205 -21.23 12.11 -36.64
C LEU A 205 -20.21 13.25 -36.67
N LEU A 206 -18.91 12.92 -36.62
CA LEU A 206 -17.84 13.91 -36.75
C LEU A 206 -17.88 14.65 -38.10
N ARG A 207 -18.23 13.96 -39.19
CA ARG A 207 -18.39 14.60 -40.51
C ARG A 207 -19.54 15.61 -40.51
N LEU A 208 -20.70 15.23 -39.96
CA LEU A 208 -21.87 16.11 -39.86
C LEU A 208 -21.58 17.32 -38.96
N LYS A 209 -20.97 17.10 -37.78
CA LYS A 209 -20.59 18.17 -36.84
C LYS A 209 -19.55 19.14 -37.41
N ARG A 210 -18.66 18.67 -38.30
CA ARG A 210 -17.64 19.49 -38.97
C ARG A 210 -18.12 20.09 -40.29
N SER A 211 -19.36 19.83 -40.71
CA SER A 211 -19.93 20.41 -41.91
C SER A 211 -20.00 21.93 -41.77
N LYS A 212 -19.35 22.66 -42.68
CA LYS A 212 -19.41 24.12 -42.74
C LYS A 212 -20.64 24.62 -43.50
N PHE A 213 -21.22 23.79 -44.36
CA PHE A 213 -22.42 24.11 -45.11
C PHE A 213 -23.13 22.82 -45.57
N PRO A 214 -24.39 22.59 -45.15
CA PRO A 214 -25.11 23.32 -44.10
C PRO A 214 -24.44 23.11 -42.73
N VAL A 215 -24.59 24.09 -41.83
CA VAL A 215 -24.21 23.97 -40.42
C VAL A 215 -25.38 23.34 -39.68
N TYR A 216 -25.18 22.17 -39.10
CA TYR A 216 -26.23 21.42 -38.43
C TYR A 216 -26.27 21.71 -36.93
N THR A 217 -27.47 21.84 -36.38
CA THR A 217 -27.71 21.78 -34.93
C THR A 217 -27.59 20.34 -34.43
N ASP A 218 -27.47 20.14 -33.12
CA ASP A 218 -27.29 18.80 -32.54
C ASP A 218 -28.46 17.86 -32.84
N MET A 219 -29.68 18.40 -32.87
CA MET A 219 -30.88 17.66 -33.30
C MET A 219 -30.84 17.32 -34.80
N GLN A 220 -30.42 18.26 -35.65
CA GLN A 220 -30.30 17.99 -37.08
C GLN A 220 -29.20 16.96 -37.38
N ILE A 221 -28.09 16.97 -36.63
CA ILE A 221 -27.03 15.95 -36.74
C ILE A 221 -27.59 14.58 -36.37
N PHE A 222 -28.40 14.49 -35.32
CA PHE A 222 -29.04 13.25 -34.89
C PHE A 222 -29.99 12.70 -35.96
N GLU A 223 -30.85 13.54 -36.53
CA GLU A 223 -31.79 13.16 -37.59
C GLU A 223 -31.07 12.74 -38.87
N GLU A 224 -30.11 13.55 -39.34
CA GLU A 224 -29.33 13.27 -40.54
C GLU A 224 -28.46 12.02 -40.38
N TYR A 225 -27.89 11.82 -39.19
CA TYR A 225 -27.17 10.59 -38.89
C TYR A 225 -28.08 9.38 -39.04
N ASN A 226 -29.28 9.39 -38.45
CA ASN A 226 -30.19 8.26 -38.47
C ASN A 226 -30.73 7.97 -39.88
N ARG A 227 -30.92 9.00 -40.72
CA ARG A 227 -31.25 8.84 -42.15
C ARG A 227 -30.12 8.12 -42.90
N ILE A 228 -28.89 8.63 -42.78
CA ILE A 228 -27.73 8.06 -43.48
C ILE A 228 -27.37 6.67 -42.92
N ALA A 229 -27.60 6.44 -41.63
CA ALA A 229 -27.37 5.16 -41.00
C ALA A 229 -28.28 4.08 -41.59
N GLU A 230 -29.55 4.39 -41.82
CA GLU A 230 -30.53 3.48 -42.44
C GLU A 230 -30.13 3.13 -43.88
N GLU A 231 -29.76 4.12 -44.70
CA GLU A 231 -29.26 3.90 -46.07
C GLU A 231 -28.00 3.02 -46.12
N LYS A 232 -27.15 3.09 -45.08
CA LYS A 232 -25.86 2.39 -45.03
C LYS A 232 -25.87 1.12 -44.18
N GLY A 233 -27.03 0.73 -43.65
CA GLY A 233 -27.16 -0.41 -42.73
C GLY A 233 -26.35 -0.28 -41.43
N LEU A 234 -26.12 0.96 -40.96
CA LEU A 234 -25.46 1.25 -39.68
C LEU A 234 -26.47 1.27 -38.52
N LYS A 235 -25.97 1.14 -37.29
CA LYS A 235 -26.83 1.20 -36.09
C LYS A 235 -27.38 2.62 -35.88
N ARG A 236 -28.70 2.72 -35.66
CA ARG A 236 -29.36 3.97 -35.29
C ARG A 236 -29.02 4.38 -33.86
N ILE A 237 -29.04 5.69 -33.59
CA ILE A 237 -28.93 6.25 -32.25
C ILE A 237 -30.34 6.53 -31.74
N GLU A 238 -30.65 6.08 -30.53
CA GLU A 238 -32.00 6.12 -29.97
C GLU A 238 -32.34 7.46 -29.29
N SER A 239 -31.34 8.22 -28.83
CA SER A 239 -31.56 9.52 -28.21
C SER A 239 -30.51 10.57 -28.59
N PRO A 240 -30.89 11.86 -28.72
CA PRO A 240 -29.97 12.94 -29.07
C PRO A 240 -28.90 13.25 -28.00
N ASN A 241 -29.19 12.89 -26.74
CA ASN A 241 -28.36 13.22 -25.57
C ASN A 241 -27.49 12.03 -25.09
N THR A 242 -27.16 11.09 -25.98
CA THR A 242 -26.32 9.91 -25.67
C THR A 242 -24.82 10.24 -25.76
#